data_AF-A0A662EK21-F1
#
_entry.id   AF-A0A662EK21-F1
#
_cell.length_a   1.000
_cell.length_b   1.000
_cell.length_c   1.000
_cell.angle_alpha   90.00
_cell.angle_beta   90.00
_cell.angle_gamma   90.00
#
_symmetry.space_group_name_H-M   'P 1'
#
loop_
_entity.id
_entity.type
_entity.pdbx_description
1 polymer ?
#
loop_
_entity_poly.entity_id
_entity_poly.type
_entity_poly.pdbx_seq_one_letter_code
_entity_poly.pdbx_strand_id
1 'polypeptide(L)'
;MECPGELPLERPRPDFGDLSTRVAFLLAKEVGRPPQAIAQELAAALKDHPEFSQVQAVGGFLNLRFTPATLHQVLRGVLEQGEVYGRGDLGRGRSLQVEFVSSNPTGPLTVGHGRQAALGDVLANLFQELGWRVTREYYLNDEGRQIDLLAQSLWARYRQALGEEAPSPEGGYQGDYLVPIGEELAEEWGDRYQDWDEEAQEAFRREAVGRMLRLIREDLEAFGVSFDVWTREVDLHRRGLVRETLEELKRRGATYEKDGAVWLKSTEYGLSRDPVLVRSDGTPTYLMVDIAYHVDKFRRGFDRVVDVQGADHA
;
A
#
# COMPACT_ATOMS: atom_id res chain seq x y z
N MET A 1 -39.16 9.63 -21.50
CA MET A 1 -37.80 10.22 -21.56
C MET A 1 -36.98 9.44 -20.58
N GLU A 2 -35.97 8.70 -21.03
CA GLU A 2 -35.08 8.03 -20.08
C GLU A 2 -34.19 9.11 -19.47
N CYS A 3 -34.28 9.28 -18.16
CA CYS A 3 -33.35 10.14 -17.45
C CYS A 3 -31.99 9.44 -17.51
N PRO A 4 -30.88 10.14 -17.82
CA PRO A 4 -29.57 9.52 -17.77
C PRO A 4 -29.36 8.88 -16.39
N GLY A 5 -28.87 7.64 -16.38
CA GLY A 5 -28.70 6.85 -15.15
C GLY A 5 -27.77 7.49 -14.13
N GLU A 6 -26.92 8.44 -14.57
CA GLU A 6 -26.07 9.26 -13.72
C GLU A 6 -26.09 10.71 -14.21
N LEU A 7 -26.33 11.65 -13.29
CA LEU A 7 -26.34 13.08 -13.57
C LEU A 7 -24.90 13.62 -13.50
N PRO A 8 -24.35 14.18 -14.60
CA PRO A 8 -23.01 14.73 -14.57
C PRO A 8 -23.01 16.02 -13.77
N LEU A 9 -22.55 15.97 -12.52
CA LEU A 9 -22.42 17.11 -11.62
C LEU A 9 -20.95 17.48 -11.46
N GLU A 10 -20.65 18.78 -11.52
CA GLU A 10 -19.30 19.30 -11.34
C GLU A 10 -19.30 20.62 -10.58
N ARG A 11 -18.16 20.95 -9.98
CA ARG A 11 -17.94 22.25 -9.34
C ARG A 11 -17.47 23.25 -10.40
N PRO A 12 -18.24 24.29 -10.74
CA PRO A 12 -17.86 25.23 -11.77
C PRO A 12 -16.91 26.30 -11.23
N ARG A 13 -16.51 27.24 -12.10
CA ARG A 13 -15.88 28.49 -11.64
C ARG A 13 -16.86 29.25 -10.73
N PRO A 14 -16.39 29.96 -9.68
CA PRO A 14 -17.27 30.61 -8.69
C PRO A 14 -18.35 31.54 -9.26
N ASP A 15 -18.10 32.18 -10.40
CA ASP A 15 -19.07 33.06 -11.09
C ASP A 15 -20.32 32.30 -11.58
N PHE A 16 -20.17 31.01 -11.88
CA PHE A 16 -21.23 30.14 -12.35
C PHE A 16 -21.92 29.36 -11.22
N GLY A 17 -21.69 29.73 -9.95
CA GLY A 17 -22.38 29.13 -8.80
C GLY A 17 -21.58 28.01 -8.13
N ASP A 18 -22.30 27.15 -7.43
CA ASP A 18 -21.75 26.11 -6.56
C ASP A 18 -21.73 24.73 -7.24
N LEU A 19 -22.70 24.50 -8.14
CA LEU A 19 -22.89 23.24 -8.86
C LEU A 19 -23.24 23.54 -10.31
N SER A 20 -22.68 22.77 -11.23
CA SER A 20 -23.03 22.83 -12.65
C SER A 20 -23.31 21.43 -13.19
N THR A 21 -24.13 21.36 -14.23
CA THR A 21 -24.38 20.11 -14.94
C THR A 21 -24.48 20.31 -16.44
N ARG A 22 -23.85 19.39 -17.17
CA ARG A 22 -23.93 19.28 -18.63
C ARG A 22 -25.06 18.36 -19.11
N VAL A 23 -26.03 18.02 -18.25
CA VAL A 23 -27.12 17.08 -18.58
C VAL A 23 -27.88 17.45 -19.85
N ALA A 24 -28.04 18.74 -20.14
CA ALA A 24 -28.73 19.19 -21.34
C ALA A 24 -28.03 18.77 -22.64
N PHE A 25 -26.70 18.58 -22.64
CA PHE A 25 -25.98 18.04 -23.79
C PHE A 25 -26.25 16.55 -24.00
N LEU A 26 -26.42 15.79 -22.91
CA LEU A 26 -26.78 14.38 -22.99
C LEU A 26 -28.19 14.22 -23.56
N LEU A 27 -29.14 15.02 -23.06
CA LEU A 27 -30.53 15.02 -23.50
C LEU A 27 -30.72 15.58 -24.92
N ALA A 28 -29.86 16.49 -25.37
CA ALA A 28 -29.99 17.10 -26.70
C ALA A 28 -30.02 16.07 -27.83
N LYS A 29 -29.24 15.00 -27.71
CA LYS A 29 -29.18 13.92 -28.71
C LYS A 29 -30.46 13.09 -28.75
N GLU A 30 -31.08 12.86 -27.59
CA GLU A 30 -32.30 12.05 -27.46
C GLU A 30 -33.56 12.83 -27.83
N VAL A 31 -33.62 14.09 -27.43
CA VAL A 31 -34.81 14.94 -27.61
C VAL A 31 -34.75 15.72 -28.92
N GLY A 32 -33.60 15.76 -29.60
CA GLY A 32 -33.42 16.48 -30.87
C GLY A 32 -33.57 18.00 -30.73
N ARG A 33 -33.26 18.56 -29.55
CA ARG A 33 -33.38 19.99 -29.22
C ARG A 33 -32.02 20.59 -28.87
N PRO A 34 -31.78 21.89 -29.12
CA PRO A 34 -30.53 22.54 -28.73
C PRO A 34 -30.29 22.46 -27.21
N PRO A 35 -29.06 22.14 -26.73
CA PRO A 35 -28.74 22.03 -25.30
C PRO A 35 -29.13 23.28 -24.51
N GLN A 36 -28.93 24.48 -25.07
CA GLN A 36 -29.32 25.74 -24.42
C GLN A 36 -30.82 25.82 -24.14
N ALA A 37 -31.67 25.34 -25.06
CA ALA A 37 -33.12 25.36 -24.88
C ALA A 37 -33.55 24.38 -23.78
N ILE A 38 -32.91 23.20 -23.72
CA ILE A 38 -33.15 22.22 -22.66
C ILE A 38 -32.69 22.76 -21.30
N ALA A 39 -31.48 23.33 -21.24
CA ALA A 39 -30.96 23.94 -20.01
C ALA A 39 -31.85 25.09 -19.52
N GLN A 40 -32.40 25.92 -20.41
CA GLN A 40 -33.35 27.00 -20.05
C GLN A 40 -34.66 26.45 -19.49
N GLU A 41 -35.18 25.37 -20.05
CA GLU A 41 -36.38 24.70 -19.54
C GLU A 41 -36.16 24.11 -18.15
N LEU A 42 -35.03 23.42 -17.94
CA LEU A 42 -34.63 22.92 -16.62
C LEU A 42 -34.43 24.08 -15.63
N ALA A 43 -33.81 25.17 -16.08
CA ALA A 43 -33.60 26.34 -15.24
C ALA A 43 -34.92 26.99 -14.82
N ALA A 44 -35.90 27.07 -15.73
CA ALA A 44 -37.23 27.58 -15.43
C ALA A 44 -37.97 26.68 -14.44
N ALA A 45 -37.87 25.36 -14.59
CA ALA A 45 -38.50 24.39 -13.69
C ALA A 45 -37.93 24.44 -12.26
N LEU A 46 -36.64 24.77 -12.11
CA LEU A 46 -35.96 24.83 -10.82
C LEU A 46 -35.87 26.24 -10.22
N LYS A 47 -36.32 27.27 -10.94
CA LYS A 47 -36.13 28.69 -10.57
C LYS A 47 -36.61 29.03 -9.17
N ASP A 48 -37.75 28.47 -8.77
CA ASP A 48 -38.39 28.75 -7.48
C ASP A 48 -38.14 27.64 -6.44
N HIS A 49 -37.18 26.73 -6.71
CA HIS A 49 -36.82 25.68 -5.76
C HIS A 49 -36.12 26.30 -4.53
N PRO A 50 -36.56 25.99 -3.29
CA PRO A 50 -36.13 26.70 -2.09
C PRO A 50 -34.64 26.56 -1.78
N GLU A 51 -33.99 25.53 -2.34
CA GLU A 51 -32.58 25.29 -2.10
C GLU A 51 -31.64 26.16 -2.94
N PHE A 52 -32.14 26.80 -4.02
CA PHE A 52 -31.32 27.59 -4.93
C PHE A 52 -31.63 29.09 -4.84
N SER A 53 -30.58 29.89 -4.67
CA SER A 53 -30.66 31.35 -4.78
C SER A 53 -30.56 31.83 -6.23
N GLN A 54 -29.97 31.00 -7.10
CA GLN A 54 -29.81 31.28 -8.51
C GLN A 54 -29.80 29.97 -9.31
N VAL A 55 -30.54 29.97 -10.42
CA VAL A 55 -30.56 28.90 -11.41
C VAL A 55 -30.41 29.54 -12.77
N GLN A 56 -29.34 29.21 -13.50
CA GLN A 56 -29.01 29.88 -14.75
C GLN A 56 -28.57 28.89 -15.83
N ALA A 57 -29.14 29.03 -17.02
CA ALA A 57 -28.70 28.31 -18.20
C ALA A 57 -27.68 29.14 -19.00
N VAL A 58 -26.43 28.67 -19.11
CA VAL A 58 -25.37 29.36 -19.87
C VAL A 58 -24.66 28.36 -20.78
N GLY A 59 -24.72 28.59 -22.09
CA GLY A 59 -24.01 27.77 -23.08
C GLY A 59 -24.37 26.28 -23.04
N GLY A 60 -25.61 25.93 -22.68
CA GLY A 60 -26.05 24.55 -22.51
C GLY A 60 -25.74 23.90 -21.16
N PHE A 61 -25.06 24.61 -20.26
CA PHE A 61 -24.89 24.18 -18.87
C PHE A 61 -26.02 24.73 -18.00
N LEU A 62 -26.44 23.94 -17.02
CA LEU A 62 -27.31 24.39 -15.94
C LEU A 62 -26.46 24.65 -14.70
N ASN A 63 -26.38 25.91 -14.31
CA ASN A 63 -25.58 26.44 -13.22
C ASN A 63 -26.48 26.77 -12.03
N LEU A 64 -26.10 26.32 -10.83
CA LEU A 64 -26.90 26.37 -9.62
C LEU A 64 -26.09 27.02 -8.50
N ARG A 65 -26.70 27.99 -7.81
CA ARG A 65 -26.16 28.56 -6.56
C ARG A 65 -27.11 28.20 -5.43
N PHE A 66 -26.58 27.63 -4.36
CA PHE A 66 -27.37 27.30 -3.19
C PHE A 66 -27.81 28.56 -2.44
N THR A 67 -28.91 28.47 -1.69
CA THR A 67 -29.20 29.49 -0.69
C THR A 67 -28.27 29.34 0.52
N PRO A 68 -27.99 30.41 1.28
CA PRO A 68 -27.29 30.30 2.55
C PRO A 68 -27.98 29.32 3.52
N ALA A 69 -29.32 29.25 3.49
CA ALA A 69 -30.07 28.32 4.32
C ALA A 69 -29.74 26.85 4.02
N THR A 70 -29.63 26.48 2.74
CA THR A 70 -29.20 25.14 2.31
C THR A 70 -27.80 24.82 2.81
N LEU A 71 -26.85 25.75 2.67
CA LEU A 71 -25.48 25.55 3.16
C LEU A 71 -25.44 25.44 4.69
N HIS A 72 -26.24 26.24 5.40
CA HIS A 72 -26.37 26.16 6.85
C HIS A 72 -26.96 24.83 7.32
N GLN A 73 -27.84 24.18 6.55
CA GLN A 73 -28.34 22.85 6.89
C GLN A 73 -27.22 21.81 6.84
N VAL A 74 -26.33 21.88 5.85
CA VAL A 74 -25.14 21.03 5.80
C VAL A 74 -24.25 21.27 7.02
N LEU A 75 -23.98 22.53 7.36
CA LEU A 75 -23.19 22.88 8.55
C LEU A 75 -23.83 22.37 9.85
N ARG A 76 -25.16 22.46 9.99
CA ARG A 76 -25.87 21.84 11.13
C ARG A 76 -25.67 20.34 11.14
N GLY A 77 -25.79 19.67 10.00
CA GLY A 77 -25.52 18.24 9.88
C GLY A 77 -24.10 17.87 10.30
N VAL A 78 -23.10 18.67 9.93
CA VAL A 78 -21.70 18.49 10.38
C VAL A 78 -21.62 18.61 11.91
N LEU A 79 -22.24 19.63 12.50
CA LEU A 79 -22.21 19.84 13.95
C LEU A 79 -22.99 18.78 14.74
N GLU A 80 -24.11 18.31 14.21
CA GLU A 80 -24.94 17.25 14.79
C GLU A 80 -24.25 15.88 14.75
N GLN A 81 -23.53 15.58 13.66
CA GLN A 81 -22.77 14.34 13.49
C GLN A 81 -21.41 14.39 14.18
N GLY A 82 -20.81 15.58 14.37
CA GLY A 82 -19.52 15.74 15.02
C GLY A 82 -18.42 14.90 14.36
N GLU A 83 -17.73 14.09 15.16
CA GLU A 83 -16.60 13.26 14.71
C GLU A 83 -16.99 12.17 13.71
N VAL A 84 -18.29 11.82 13.59
CA VAL A 84 -18.74 10.81 12.62
C VAL A 84 -19.16 11.40 11.27
N TYR A 85 -19.13 12.73 11.12
CA TYR A 85 -19.43 13.36 9.84
C TYR A 85 -18.44 12.91 8.75
N GLY A 86 -18.96 12.55 7.58
CA GLY A 86 -18.15 12.07 6.46
C GLY A 86 -17.77 10.59 6.54
N ARG A 87 -18.12 9.90 7.63
CA ARG A 87 -18.08 8.43 7.67
C ARG A 87 -19.07 7.85 6.67
N GLY A 88 -18.71 6.70 6.11
CA GLY A 88 -19.52 5.98 5.14
C GLY A 88 -19.56 4.49 5.43
N ASP A 89 -20.38 3.78 4.67
CA ASP A 89 -20.47 2.31 4.70
C ASP A 89 -20.23 1.71 3.31
N LEU A 90 -19.25 2.26 2.59
CA LEU A 90 -18.84 1.73 1.28
C LEU A 90 -18.21 0.35 1.42
N GLY A 91 -17.52 0.11 2.54
CA GLY A 91 -16.95 -1.19 2.90
C GLY A 91 -18.00 -2.24 3.21
N ARG A 92 -19.14 -1.88 3.82
CA ARG A 92 -20.18 -2.83 4.25
C ARG A 92 -19.62 -3.93 5.16
N GLY A 93 -18.64 -3.58 5.99
CA GLY A 93 -17.93 -4.52 6.87
C GLY A 93 -17.01 -5.52 6.16
N ARG A 94 -16.78 -5.37 4.85
CA ARG A 94 -15.78 -6.17 4.11
C ARG A 94 -14.38 -5.89 4.65
N SER A 95 -13.53 -6.90 4.52
CA SER A 95 -12.16 -6.88 5.00
C SER A 95 -11.21 -6.31 3.95
N LEU A 96 -10.27 -5.49 4.40
CA LEU A 96 -9.27 -4.86 3.54
C LEU A 96 -7.91 -4.90 4.23
N GLN A 97 -6.90 -5.39 3.54
CA GLN A 97 -5.52 -5.32 3.99
C GLN A 97 -4.81 -4.15 3.30
N VAL A 98 -4.09 -3.35 4.08
CA VAL A 98 -3.20 -2.29 3.57
C VAL A 98 -1.79 -2.67 3.97
N GLU A 99 -0.96 -2.96 2.97
CA GLU A 99 0.46 -3.18 3.15
C GLU A 99 1.25 -1.92 2.81
N PHE A 100 2.19 -1.53 3.67
CA PHE A 100 2.99 -0.34 3.44
C PHE A 100 4.30 -0.36 4.24
N VAL A 101 5.24 0.49 3.82
CA VAL A 101 6.63 0.58 4.30
C VAL A 101 7.48 -0.63 3.90
N SER A 102 7.10 -1.84 4.33
CA SER A 102 7.70 -3.15 4.00
C SER A 102 9.18 -3.10 3.63
N SER A 103 9.98 -2.45 4.48
CA SER A 103 11.40 -2.20 4.22
C SER A 103 12.22 -3.37 4.75
N ASN A 104 13.29 -3.70 4.05
CA ASN A 104 14.21 -4.75 4.51
C ASN A 104 14.88 -4.28 5.82
N PRO A 105 15.01 -5.14 6.84
CA PRO A 105 15.55 -4.79 8.15
C PRO A 105 17.07 -4.65 8.11
N THR A 106 17.54 -3.70 7.33
CA THR A 106 18.96 -3.52 7.00
C THR A 106 19.52 -2.21 7.52
N GLY A 107 18.66 -1.34 8.05
CA GLY A 107 19.03 -0.07 8.65
C GLY A 107 17.81 0.69 9.16
N PRO A 108 18.02 1.89 9.74
CA PRO A 108 16.95 2.75 10.19
C PRO A 108 16.09 3.23 9.02
N LEU A 109 14.84 3.63 9.33
CA LEU A 109 13.97 4.19 8.31
C LEU A 109 14.48 5.56 7.84
N THR A 110 14.12 5.90 6.61
CA THR A 110 14.50 7.17 5.97
C THR A 110 13.26 7.99 5.67
N VAL A 111 13.43 9.25 5.26
CA VAL A 111 12.30 10.13 4.86
C VAL A 111 11.46 9.50 3.73
N GLY A 112 12.08 8.73 2.84
CA GLY A 112 11.36 7.98 1.80
C GLY A 112 10.38 6.97 2.38
N HIS A 113 10.80 6.25 3.43
CA HIS A 113 9.94 5.34 4.18
C HIS A 113 8.85 6.10 4.96
N GLY A 114 9.17 7.27 5.52
CA GLY A 114 8.19 8.13 6.18
C GLY A 114 7.05 8.58 5.26
N ARG A 115 7.34 8.83 3.98
CA ARG A 115 6.28 9.10 2.97
C ARG A 115 5.36 7.89 2.78
N GLN A 116 5.91 6.68 2.68
CA GLN A 116 5.12 5.46 2.55
C GLN A 116 4.28 5.21 3.81
N ALA A 117 4.88 5.41 4.99
CA ALA A 117 4.21 5.30 6.29
C ALA A 117 2.99 6.23 6.37
N ALA A 118 3.16 7.51 6.05
CA ALA A 118 2.07 8.48 6.05
C ALA A 118 0.97 8.13 5.03
N LEU A 119 1.34 7.74 3.81
CA LEU A 119 0.37 7.41 2.77
C LEU A 119 -0.44 6.15 3.13
N GLY A 120 0.24 5.08 3.55
CA GLY A 120 -0.42 3.83 3.92
C GLY A 120 -1.34 3.99 5.12
N ASP A 121 -0.90 4.72 6.16
CA ASP A 121 -1.75 4.93 7.34
C ASP A 121 -2.96 5.82 7.03
N VAL A 122 -2.80 6.89 6.26
CA VAL A 122 -3.93 7.73 5.82
C VAL A 122 -4.93 6.94 4.98
N LEU A 123 -4.47 6.06 4.08
CA LEU A 123 -5.35 5.19 3.32
C LEU A 123 -6.09 4.19 4.22
N ALA A 124 -5.39 3.58 5.18
CA ALA A 124 -5.99 2.67 6.14
C ALA A 124 -7.07 3.37 6.99
N ASN A 125 -6.78 4.56 7.50
CA ASN A 125 -7.74 5.39 8.24
C ASN A 125 -8.95 5.75 7.37
N LEU A 126 -8.73 6.20 6.13
CA LEU A 126 -9.81 6.53 5.21
C LEU A 126 -10.72 5.33 4.93
N PHE A 127 -10.16 4.15 4.64
CA PHE A 127 -10.98 2.97 4.40
C PHE A 127 -11.75 2.53 5.65
N GLN A 128 -11.17 2.67 6.84
CA GLN A 128 -11.84 2.39 8.10
C GLN A 128 -13.04 3.33 8.33
N GLU A 129 -12.86 4.63 8.08
CA GLU A 129 -13.93 5.65 8.13
C GLU A 129 -15.02 5.41 7.06
N LEU A 130 -14.68 4.70 5.98
CA LEU A 130 -15.62 4.27 4.93
C LEU A 130 -16.24 2.88 5.16
N GLY A 131 -16.11 2.32 6.38
CA GLY A 131 -16.82 1.10 6.80
C GLY A 131 -16.13 -0.22 6.42
N TRP A 132 -14.83 -0.20 6.11
CA TRP A 132 -14.03 -1.42 5.92
C TRP A 132 -13.44 -1.92 7.24
N ARG A 133 -13.30 -3.24 7.39
CA ARG A 133 -12.49 -3.85 8.43
C ARG A 133 -11.04 -3.90 7.95
N VAL A 134 -10.26 -2.88 8.32
CA VAL A 134 -8.91 -2.68 7.83
C VAL A 134 -7.88 -3.44 8.70
N THR A 135 -6.89 -4.06 8.05
CA THR A 135 -5.69 -4.62 8.68
C THR A 135 -4.45 -3.97 8.06
N ARG A 136 -3.65 -3.31 8.89
CA ARG A 136 -2.34 -2.75 8.52
C ARG A 136 -1.29 -3.84 8.64
N GLU A 137 -0.56 -4.09 7.56
CA GLU A 137 0.43 -5.15 7.54
C GLU A 137 1.79 -4.66 7.05
N TYR A 138 2.84 -5.13 7.72
CA TYR A 138 4.23 -4.91 7.34
C TYR A 138 4.80 -6.23 6.82
N TYR A 139 5.31 -6.23 5.58
CA TYR A 139 6.05 -7.36 5.04
C TYR A 139 7.55 -7.19 5.28
N LEU A 140 8.17 -8.20 5.87
CA LEU A 140 9.58 -8.23 6.21
C LEU A 140 10.29 -9.27 5.34
N ASN A 141 11.19 -8.81 4.48
CA ASN A 141 12.16 -9.69 3.84
C ASN A 141 13.41 -9.79 4.72
N ASP A 142 13.51 -10.90 5.45
CA ASP A 142 14.57 -11.22 6.39
C ASP A 142 15.48 -12.36 5.90
N GLU A 143 15.51 -12.59 4.58
CA GLU A 143 16.39 -13.56 3.93
C GLU A 143 17.30 -12.93 2.88
N GLY A 144 18.29 -13.71 2.46
CA GLY A 144 19.16 -13.40 1.34
C GLY A 144 20.37 -12.55 1.69
N ARG A 145 21.12 -12.21 0.63
CA ARG A 145 22.46 -11.62 0.70
C ARG A 145 22.54 -10.33 1.52
N GLN A 146 21.50 -9.51 1.51
CA GLN A 146 21.49 -8.27 2.29
C GLN A 146 21.55 -8.54 3.79
N ILE A 147 20.82 -9.54 4.26
CA ILE A 147 20.84 -9.93 5.68
C ILE A 147 22.18 -10.56 6.04
N ASP A 148 22.78 -11.34 5.14
CA ASP A 148 24.11 -11.93 5.35
C ASP A 148 25.18 -10.84 5.52
N LEU A 149 25.14 -9.82 4.64
CA LEU A 149 26.04 -8.68 4.69
C LEU A 149 25.82 -7.83 5.94
N LEU A 150 24.57 -7.68 6.39
CA LEU A 150 24.25 -6.99 7.63
C LEU A 150 24.82 -7.72 8.85
N ALA A 151 24.62 -9.03 8.93
CA ALA A 151 25.13 -9.88 10.01
C ALA A 151 26.67 -9.80 10.05
N GLN A 152 27.32 -9.91 8.89
CA GLN A 152 28.78 -9.81 8.79
C GLN A 152 29.30 -8.41 9.16
N SER A 153 28.58 -7.35 8.77
CA SER A 153 28.88 -5.98 9.18
C SER A 153 28.77 -5.79 10.69
N LEU A 154 27.74 -6.36 11.32
CA LEU A 154 27.58 -6.31 12.77
C LEU A 154 28.70 -7.07 13.49
N TRP A 155 29.08 -8.25 12.98
CA TRP A 155 30.21 -9.01 13.50
C TRP A 155 31.53 -8.25 13.40
N ALA A 156 31.77 -7.53 12.29
CA ALA A 156 32.93 -6.66 12.17
C ALA A 156 32.93 -5.54 13.24
N ARG A 157 31.77 -4.93 13.54
CA ARG A 157 31.66 -3.92 14.62
C ARG A 157 31.90 -4.52 16.01
N TYR A 158 31.37 -5.71 16.26
CA TYR A 158 31.62 -6.47 17.49
C TYR A 158 33.13 -6.74 17.69
N ARG A 159 33.84 -7.19 16.65
CA ARG A 159 35.30 -7.41 16.72
C ARG A 159 36.09 -6.12 16.91
N GLN A 160 35.68 -5.03 16.26
CA GLN A 160 36.27 -3.70 16.48
C GLN A 160 36.13 -3.26 17.93
N ALA A 161 34.97 -3.50 18.56
CA ALA A 161 34.73 -3.17 19.97
C ALA A 161 35.60 -4.00 20.94
N LEU A 162 36.01 -5.21 20.54
CA LEU A 162 37.00 -6.02 21.26
C LEU A 162 38.46 -5.55 21.05
N GLY A 163 38.67 -4.50 20.26
CA GLY A 163 39.99 -3.93 19.99
C GLY A 163 40.72 -4.56 18.81
N GLU A 164 40.02 -5.32 17.96
CA GLU A 164 40.62 -6.00 16.81
C GLU A 164 40.49 -5.18 15.51
N GLU A 165 41.46 -5.31 14.62
CA GLU A 165 41.36 -4.78 13.26
C GLU A 165 40.44 -5.68 12.40
N ALA A 166 39.16 -5.36 12.38
CA ALA A 166 38.16 -6.04 11.56
C ALA A 166 37.52 -5.05 10.57
N PRO A 167 37.92 -5.00 9.29
CA PRO A 167 37.33 -4.10 8.31
C PRO A 167 35.87 -4.49 8.00
N SER A 168 35.03 -3.52 7.66
CA SER A 168 33.67 -3.81 7.17
C SER A 168 33.72 -4.63 5.87
N PRO A 169 32.80 -5.58 5.67
CA PRO A 169 32.79 -6.41 4.47
C PRO A 169 32.49 -5.60 3.21
N GLU A 170 32.97 -6.06 2.06
CA GLU A 170 32.71 -5.43 0.77
C GLU A 170 31.20 -5.45 0.45
N GLY A 171 30.62 -4.26 0.19
CA GLY A 171 29.17 -4.11 0.03
C GLY A 171 28.38 -4.25 1.32
N GLY A 172 29.06 -4.37 2.46
CA GLY A 172 28.46 -4.39 3.79
C GLY A 172 27.90 -3.04 4.23
N TYR A 173 27.12 -3.09 5.30
CA TYR A 173 26.55 -1.92 5.96
C TYR A 173 27.61 -1.26 6.83
N GLN A 174 27.79 0.04 6.65
CA GLN A 174 28.82 0.84 7.36
C GLN A 174 28.23 1.86 8.32
N GLY A 175 26.90 1.98 8.39
CA GLY A 175 26.25 3.02 9.18
C GLY A 175 26.58 2.94 10.67
N ASP A 176 26.65 4.12 11.29
CA ASP A 176 27.02 4.28 12.70
C ASP A 176 26.03 3.58 13.65
N TYR A 177 24.81 3.28 13.18
CA TYR A 177 23.80 2.55 13.95
C TYR A 177 24.22 1.12 14.35
N LEU A 178 25.21 0.52 13.67
CA LEU A 178 25.73 -0.80 14.04
C LEU A 178 26.82 -0.75 15.12
N VAL A 179 27.48 0.40 15.30
CA VAL A 179 28.56 0.57 16.28
C VAL A 179 28.09 0.29 17.71
N PRO A 180 27.03 0.96 18.24
CA PRO A 180 26.59 0.71 19.62
C PRO A 180 26.09 -0.72 19.81
N ILE A 181 25.49 -1.33 18.78
CA ILE A 181 25.05 -2.73 18.85
C ILE A 181 26.27 -3.66 18.95
N GLY A 182 27.33 -3.42 18.19
CA GLY A 182 28.57 -4.18 18.26
C GLY A 182 29.24 -4.06 19.63
N GLU A 183 29.27 -2.85 20.21
CA GLU A 183 29.77 -2.59 21.56
C GLU A 183 28.98 -3.35 22.62
N GLU A 184 27.65 -3.28 22.61
CA GLU A 184 26.78 -4.03 23.52
C GLU A 184 27.02 -5.54 23.43
N LEU A 185 27.13 -6.09 22.21
CA LEU A 185 27.40 -7.51 22.02
C LEU A 185 28.81 -7.91 22.50
N ALA A 186 29.80 -7.02 22.36
CA ALA A 186 31.15 -7.26 22.86
C ALA A 186 31.19 -7.29 24.39
N GLU A 187 30.44 -6.40 25.05
CA GLU A 187 30.26 -6.42 26.50
C GLU A 187 29.53 -7.69 26.98
N GLU A 188 28.48 -8.12 26.28
CA GLU A 188 27.66 -9.27 26.68
C GLU A 188 28.34 -10.62 26.39
N TRP A 189 28.93 -10.77 25.20
CA TRP A 189 29.44 -12.04 24.71
C TRP A 189 30.95 -12.20 24.88
N GLY A 190 31.67 -11.14 25.27
CA GLY A 190 33.12 -11.17 25.33
C GLY A 190 33.72 -11.56 23.99
N ASP A 191 34.69 -12.45 23.98
CA ASP A 191 35.37 -12.97 22.79
C ASP A 191 34.78 -14.29 22.26
N ARG A 192 33.51 -14.61 22.57
CA ARG A 192 32.88 -15.88 22.20
C ARG A 192 32.91 -16.19 20.69
N TYR A 193 32.75 -15.18 19.84
CA TYR A 193 32.62 -15.36 18.38
C TYR A 193 33.81 -14.78 17.62
N GLN A 194 35.02 -15.30 17.87
CA GLN A 194 36.25 -14.84 17.21
C GLN A 194 36.28 -15.15 15.71
N ASP A 195 35.71 -16.30 15.32
CA ASP A 195 35.67 -16.79 13.95
C ASP A 195 34.26 -16.63 13.33
N TRP A 196 34.20 -16.48 12.01
CA TRP A 196 32.94 -16.35 11.26
C TRP A 196 32.39 -17.71 10.82
N ASP A 197 32.15 -18.59 11.78
CA ASP A 197 31.59 -19.92 11.57
C ASP A 197 30.05 -19.93 11.49
N GLU A 198 29.44 -21.11 11.36
CA GLU A 198 27.98 -21.25 11.28
C GLU A 198 27.26 -20.77 12.56
N GLU A 199 27.85 -20.96 13.74
CA GLU A 199 27.25 -20.51 15.01
C GLU A 199 27.25 -18.98 15.08
N ALA A 200 28.36 -18.35 14.73
CA ALA A 200 28.46 -16.89 14.63
C ALA A 200 27.48 -16.34 13.59
N GLN A 201 27.42 -16.92 12.40
CA GLN A 201 26.53 -16.47 11.33
C GLN A 201 25.06 -16.45 11.78
N GLU A 202 24.59 -17.52 12.42
CA GLU A 202 23.22 -17.61 12.92
C GLU A 202 22.96 -16.62 14.08
N ALA A 203 23.90 -16.51 15.02
CA ALA A 203 23.78 -15.59 16.15
C ALA A 203 23.70 -14.12 15.68
N PHE A 204 24.62 -13.70 14.82
CA PHE A 204 24.67 -12.33 14.30
C PHE A 204 23.53 -12.03 13.34
N ARG A 205 23.05 -13.00 12.54
CA ARG A 205 21.82 -12.82 11.74
C ARG A 205 20.63 -12.52 12.63
N ARG A 206 20.43 -13.33 13.67
CA ARG A 206 19.31 -13.17 14.60
C ARG A 206 19.36 -11.81 15.30
N GLU A 207 20.52 -11.42 15.82
CA GLU A 207 20.67 -10.13 16.50
C GLU A 207 20.51 -8.96 15.54
N ALA A 208 21.14 -9.00 14.37
CA ALA A 208 21.03 -7.92 13.40
C ALA A 208 19.58 -7.68 12.97
N VAL A 209 18.86 -8.73 12.56
CA VAL A 209 17.44 -8.63 12.18
C VAL A 209 16.59 -8.17 13.36
N GLY A 210 16.80 -8.74 14.55
CA GLY A 210 16.04 -8.40 15.75
C GLY A 210 16.22 -6.94 16.17
N ARG A 211 17.45 -6.42 16.11
CA ARG A 211 17.79 -5.03 16.43
C ARG A 211 17.23 -4.06 15.39
N MET A 212 17.39 -4.36 14.09
CA MET A 212 16.84 -3.51 13.03
C MET A 212 15.32 -3.45 13.09
N LEU A 213 14.66 -4.58 13.35
CA LEU A 213 13.21 -4.61 13.49
C LEU A 213 12.72 -3.81 14.70
N ARG A 214 13.46 -3.80 15.82
CA ARG A 214 13.15 -2.94 16.97
C ARG A 214 13.27 -1.46 16.61
N LEU A 215 14.37 -1.05 15.99
CA LEU A 215 14.56 0.35 15.54
C LEU A 215 13.44 0.79 14.57
N ILE A 216 13.10 -0.06 13.60
CA ILE A 216 12.01 0.20 12.65
C ILE A 216 10.68 0.41 13.39
N ARG A 217 10.36 -0.43 14.38
CA ARG A 217 9.13 -0.29 15.18
C ARG A 217 9.12 0.99 15.99
N GLU A 218 10.22 1.32 16.65
CA GLU A 218 10.37 2.55 17.43
C GLU A 218 10.23 3.80 16.54
N ASP A 219 10.87 3.80 15.36
CA ASP A 219 10.74 4.87 14.37
C ASP A 219 9.27 5.05 13.94
N LEU A 220 8.56 3.95 13.65
CA LEU A 220 7.16 3.98 13.23
C LEU A 220 6.22 4.43 14.34
N GLU A 221 6.41 3.95 15.57
CA GLU A 221 5.65 4.38 16.74
C GLU A 221 5.86 5.87 17.02
N ALA A 222 7.11 6.35 16.97
CA ALA A 222 7.42 7.77 17.09
C ALA A 222 6.78 8.61 15.96
N PHE A 223 6.62 8.02 14.76
CA PHE A 223 5.92 8.62 13.64
C PHE A 223 4.39 8.54 13.74
N GLY A 224 3.84 7.83 14.74
CA GLY A 224 2.41 7.67 14.96
C GLY A 224 1.75 6.57 14.12
N VAL A 225 2.55 5.66 13.56
CA VAL A 225 2.09 4.55 12.71
C VAL A 225 2.22 3.23 13.46
N SER A 226 1.17 2.41 13.40
CA SER A 226 1.14 1.08 14.00
C SER A 226 0.66 0.03 13.01
N PHE A 227 1.06 -1.22 13.24
CA PHE A 227 0.76 -2.35 12.37
C PHE A 227 0.10 -3.48 13.16
N ASP A 228 -0.95 -4.06 12.60
CA ASP A 228 -1.69 -5.17 13.19
C ASP A 228 -0.97 -6.51 12.96
N VAL A 229 -0.32 -6.65 11.80
CA VAL A 229 0.36 -7.87 11.38
C VAL A 229 1.76 -7.55 10.86
N TRP A 230 2.72 -8.41 11.23
CA TRP A 230 4.07 -8.42 10.69
C TRP A 230 4.32 -9.78 10.06
N THR A 231 4.46 -9.83 8.74
CA THR A 231 4.67 -11.07 7.98
C THR A 231 6.12 -11.16 7.56
N ARG A 232 6.74 -12.31 7.80
CA ARG A 232 8.14 -12.59 7.45
C ARG A 232 8.20 -13.53 6.25
N GLU A 233 9.12 -13.26 5.32
CA GLU A 233 9.34 -14.12 4.15
C GLU A 233 9.71 -15.56 4.56
N VAL A 234 10.60 -15.70 5.56
CA VAL A 234 10.99 -17.00 6.15
C VAL A 234 9.76 -17.84 6.53
N ASP A 235 8.74 -17.21 7.09
CA ASP A 235 7.54 -17.90 7.55
C ASP A 235 6.71 -18.43 6.38
N LEU A 236 6.68 -17.74 5.23
CA LEU A 236 6.01 -18.20 4.01
C LEU A 236 6.69 -19.45 3.45
N HIS A 237 8.02 -19.46 3.43
CA HIS A 237 8.82 -20.61 3.01
C HIS A 237 8.67 -21.78 3.99
N ARG A 238 8.81 -21.55 5.29
CA ARG A 238 8.69 -22.58 6.34
C ARG A 238 7.31 -23.23 6.34
N ARG A 239 6.25 -22.46 6.12
CA ARG A 239 4.87 -22.98 6.00
C ARG A 239 4.62 -23.71 4.68
N GLY A 240 5.56 -23.68 3.74
CA GLY A 240 5.46 -24.34 2.44
C GLY A 240 4.53 -23.66 1.45
N LEU A 241 4.12 -22.41 1.71
CA LEU A 241 3.13 -21.69 0.89
C LEU A 241 3.64 -21.40 -0.51
N VAL A 242 4.92 -21.09 -0.65
CA VAL A 242 5.57 -20.86 -1.96
C VAL A 242 5.49 -22.13 -2.81
N ARG A 243 5.87 -23.27 -2.24
CA ARG A 243 5.80 -24.57 -2.90
C ARG A 243 4.37 -24.96 -3.25
N GLU A 244 3.44 -24.81 -2.30
CA GLU A 244 2.03 -25.14 -2.50
C GLU A 244 1.41 -24.32 -3.64
N THR A 245 1.70 -23.01 -3.66
CA THR A 245 1.20 -22.10 -4.70
C THR A 245 1.76 -22.46 -6.08
N LEU A 246 3.05 -22.78 -6.16
CA LEU A 246 3.67 -23.24 -7.41
C LEU A 246 2.99 -24.51 -7.95
N GLU A 247 2.74 -25.50 -7.08
CA GLU A 247 2.08 -26.74 -7.47
C GLU A 247 0.60 -26.54 -7.87
N GLU A 248 -0.11 -25.60 -7.25
CA GLU A 248 -1.44 -25.19 -7.71
C GLU A 248 -1.40 -24.55 -9.10
N LEU A 249 -0.45 -23.65 -9.37
CA LEU A 249 -0.28 -23.03 -10.69
C LEU A 249 0.01 -24.07 -11.77
N LYS A 250 0.90 -25.04 -11.48
CA LYS A 250 1.18 -26.18 -12.37
C LYS A 250 -0.07 -27.01 -12.63
N ARG A 251 -0.83 -27.37 -11.59
CA ARG A 251 -2.07 -28.16 -11.73
C ARG A 251 -3.13 -27.47 -12.57
N ARG A 252 -3.19 -26.12 -12.53
CA ARG A 252 -4.09 -25.33 -13.38
C ARG A 252 -3.59 -25.14 -14.81
N GLY A 253 -2.40 -25.64 -15.15
CA GLY A 253 -1.78 -25.47 -16.45
C GLY A 253 -1.29 -24.04 -16.72
N ALA A 254 -1.20 -23.20 -15.67
CA ALA A 254 -0.80 -21.79 -15.74
C ALA A 254 0.71 -21.60 -15.87
N THR A 255 1.50 -22.67 -15.89
CA THR A 255 2.96 -22.65 -16.01
C THR A 255 3.45 -23.57 -17.11
N TYR A 256 4.69 -23.37 -17.55
CA TYR A 256 5.43 -24.29 -18.43
C TYR A 256 6.91 -24.31 -18.06
N GLU A 257 7.61 -25.34 -18.52
CA GLU A 257 9.05 -25.46 -18.35
C GLU A 257 9.78 -25.09 -19.64
N LYS A 258 10.84 -24.30 -19.52
CA LYS A 258 11.71 -23.91 -20.63
C LYS A 258 13.11 -23.58 -20.09
N ASP A 259 14.14 -24.10 -20.76
CA ASP A 259 15.56 -23.88 -20.40
C ASP A 259 15.89 -24.26 -18.94
N GLY A 260 15.23 -25.31 -18.43
CA GLY A 260 15.38 -25.77 -17.04
C GLY A 260 14.67 -24.90 -15.99
N ALA A 261 14.03 -23.80 -16.40
CA ALA A 261 13.28 -22.90 -15.54
C ALA A 261 11.77 -23.10 -15.67
N VAL A 262 11.01 -22.70 -14.64
CA VAL A 262 9.54 -22.69 -14.65
C VAL A 262 9.05 -21.28 -14.92
N TRP A 263 8.19 -21.13 -15.92
CA TRP A 263 7.66 -19.86 -16.42
C TRP A 263 6.14 -19.78 -16.20
N LEU A 264 5.64 -18.57 -15.91
CA LEU A 264 4.20 -18.29 -15.82
C LEU A 264 3.64 -17.96 -17.21
N LYS A 265 2.54 -18.60 -17.63
CA LYS A 265 1.83 -18.33 -18.90
C LYS A 265 0.99 -17.06 -18.84
N SER A 266 1.55 -15.95 -18.40
CA SER A 266 0.81 -14.70 -18.22
C SER A 266 0.38 -14.07 -19.54
N THR A 267 1.08 -14.33 -20.64
CA THR A 267 0.72 -13.85 -21.99
C THR A 267 -0.62 -14.37 -22.49
N GLU A 268 -1.03 -15.58 -22.09
CA GLU A 268 -2.37 -16.13 -22.39
C GLU A 268 -3.49 -15.31 -21.72
N TYR A 269 -3.15 -14.50 -20.71
CA TYR A 269 -4.06 -13.62 -19.98
C TYR A 269 -3.87 -12.14 -20.34
N GLY A 270 -3.17 -11.84 -21.44
CA GLY A 270 -3.02 -10.48 -21.98
C GLY A 270 -1.86 -9.67 -21.40
N LEU A 271 -0.97 -10.28 -20.62
CA LEU A 271 0.27 -9.63 -20.17
C LEU A 271 1.35 -9.65 -21.26
N SER A 272 2.28 -8.71 -21.19
CA SER A 272 3.28 -8.46 -22.25
C SER A 272 4.36 -9.53 -22.36
N ARG A 273 4.64 -10.25 -21.28
CA ARG A 273 5.64 -11.31 -21.23
C ARG A 273 5.29 -12.36 -20.18
N ASP A 274 5.90 -13.53 -20.34
CA ASP A 274 5.91 -14.60 -19.36
C ASP A 274 7.14 -14.45 -18.45
N PRO A 275 6.96 -14.23 -17.14
CA PRO A 275 8.07 -14.16 -16.20
C PRO A 275 8.49 -15.55 -15.69
N VAL A 276 9.75 -15.65 -15.26
CA VAL A 276 10.27 -16.83 -14.58
C VAL A 276 9.77 -16.86 -13.13
N LEU A 277 9.18 -17.98 -12.72
CA LEU A 277 8.77 -18.26 -11.34
C LEU A 277 9.85 -19.02 -10.56
N VAL A 278 10.53 -19.95 -11.22
CA VAL A 278 11.62 -20.74 -10.63
C VAL A 278 12.78 -20.78 -11.61
N ARG A 279 13.98 -20.41 -11.14
CA ARG A 279 15.21 -20.41 -11.95
C ARG A 279 15.65 -21.84 -12.26
N SER A 280 16.61 -21.97 -13.18
CA SER A 280 17.18 -23.27 -13.57
C SER A 280 17.91 -24.00 -12.44
N ASP A 281 18.34 -23.29 -11.40
CA ASP A 281 18.92 -23.85 -10.17
C ASP A 281 17.85 -24.31 -9.14
N GLY A 282 16.57 -24.17 -9.45
CA GLY A 282 15.45 -24.53 -8.57
C GLY A 282 15.04 -23.43 -7.58
N THR A 283 15.73 -22.30 -7.56
CA THR A 283 15.44 -21.19 -6.62
C THR A 283 14.20 -20.40 -7.06
N PRO A 284 13.19 -20.21 -6.19
CA PRO A 284 12.06 -19.32 -6.47
C PRO A 284 12.52 -17.88 -6.78
N THR A 285 11.81 -17.20 -7.67
CA THR A 285 12.00 -15.76 -7.90
C THR A 285 11.19 -14.94 -6.89
N TYR A 286 11.53 -13.66 -6.71
CA TYR A 286 10.74 -12.74 -5.89
C TYR A 286 9.27 -12.71 -6.33
N LEU A 287 9.02 -12.74 -7.64
CA LEU A 287 7.66 -12.81 -8.18
C LEU A 287 6.91 -14.06 -7.70
N MET A 288 7.56 -15.23 -7.63
CA MET A 288 6.92 -16.44 -7.12
C MET A 288 6.59 -16.33 -5.63
N VAL A 289 7.47 -15.70 -4.84
CA VAL A 289 7.20 -15.41 -3.43
C VAL A 289 6.04 -14.42 -3.28
N ASP A 290 6.02 -13.34 -4.07
CA ASP A 290 4.94 -12.34 -4.08
C ASP A 290 3.59 -12.96 -4.45
N ILE A 291 3.56 -13.85 -5.45
CA ILE A 291 2.34 -14.57 -5.83
C ILE A 291 1.84 -15.43 -4.67
N ALA A 292 2.74 -16.18 -4.03
CA ALA A 292 2.39 -17.01 -2.88
C ALA A 292 1.89 -16.18 -1.69
N TYR A 293 2.51 -15.02 -1.45
CA TYR A 293 2.11 -14.09 -0.41
C TYR A 293 0.73 -13.48 -0.68
N HIS A 294 0.44 -13.06 -1.91
CA HIS A 294 -0.88 -12.56 -2.29
C HIS A 294 -1.95 -13.65 -2.19
N VAL A 295 -1.64 -14.88 -2.59
CA VAL A 295 -2.53 -16.02 -2.39
C VAL A 295 -2.82 -16.24 -0.90
N ASP A 296 -1.82 -16.12 -0.02
CA ASP A 296 -2.02 -16.18 1.43
C ASP A 296 -2.90 -15.03 1.95
N LYS A 297 -2.71 -13.77 1.49
CA LYS A 297 -3.59 -12.64 1.84
C LYS A 297 -5.06 -12.97 1.55
N PHE A 298 -5.38 -13.46 0.34
CA PHE A 298 -6.76 -13.81 0.00
C PHE A 298 -7.26 -15.07 0.75
N ARG A 299 -6.38 -16.04 1.05
CA ARG A 299 -6.73 -17.20 1.89
C ARG A 299 -7.01 -16.83 3.34
N ARG A 300 -6.38 -15.76 3.86
CA ARG A 300 -6.70 -15.16 5.17
C ARG A 300 -8.07 -14.47 5.18
N GLY A 301 -8.73 -14.35 4.02
CA GLY A 301 -10.11 -13.91 3.90
C GLY A 301 -10.28 -12.43 3.56
N PHE A 302 -9.21 -11.73 3.16
CA PHE A 302 -9.29 -10.33 2.74
C PHE A 302 -10.09 -10.19 1.42
N ASP A 303 -11.10 -9.33 1.41
CA ASP A 303 -11.89 -9.03 0.21
C ASP A 303 -11.13 -8.11 -0.77
N ARG A 304 -10.20 -7.31 -0.23
CA ARG A 304 -9.34 -6.41 -1.00
C ARG A 304 -7.97 -6.29 -0.33
N VAL A 305 -6.95 -6.15 -1.18
CA VAL A 305 -5.56 -5.88 -0.80
C VAL A 305 -5.15 -4.56 -1.46
N VAL A 306 -4.44 -3.72 -0.72
CA VAL A 306 -3.86 -2.46 -1.18
C VAL A 306 -2.38 -2.48 -0.81
N ASP A 307 -1.52 -2.53 -1.81
CA ASP A 307 -0.07 -2.44 -1.61
C ASP A 307 0.41 -1.02 -1.89
N VAL A 308 1.03 -0.40 -0.89
CA VAL A 308 1.64 0.93 -0.99
C VAL A 308 3.14 0.74 -1.20
N GLN A 309 3.54 0.65 -2.46
CA GLN A 309 4.91 0.40 -2.87
C GLN A 309 5.54 1.64 -3.55
N GLY A 310 6.87 1.63 -3.67
CA GLY A 310 7.60 2.61 -4.46
C GLY A 310 7.24 2.55 -5.95
N ALA A 311 7.39 3.67 -6.66
CA ALA A 311 7.06 3.75 -8.10
C ALA A 311 7.97 2.89 -9.00
N ASP A 312 9.11 2.47 -8.46
CA ASP A 312 10.06 1.52 -9.03
C ASP A 312 9.56 0.06 -9.02
N HIS A 313 8.44 -0.20 -8.34
CA HIS A 313 7.78 -1.51 -8.27
C HIS A 313 6.46 -1.58 -9.07
N ALA A 314 6.20 -0.61 -9.96
CA ALA A 314 4.97 -0.50 -10.76
C ALA A 314 4.89 -1.47 -11.97
#